data_AF-A0A1H7K5Y4-F1
#
_entry.id   AF-A0A1H7K5Y4-F1
#
_cell.length_a   1.000
_cell.length_b   1.000
_cell.length_c   1.000
_cell.angle_alpha   90.00
_cell.angle_beta   90.00
_cell.angle_gamma   90.00
#
_symmetry.space_group_name_H-M   'P 1'
#
loop_
_entity.id
_entity.type
_entity.pdbx_description
1 polymer ?
#
loop_
_entity_poly.entity_id
_entity_poly.type
_entity_poly.pdbx_seq_one_letter_code
_entity_poly.pdbx_strand_id
1 'polypeptide(L)'
;MLRACLASMIAIAALMISANAFAECRVTGPKWYLHTNDRVTLKAEMDSQGCGHSYGVAGTWRMDKLVVMKPPSNGQLRQIGEVTFYYIPKAGFRGTDNYVLYICGKDTWGSGCARLNYEATVD
;
A
#
# COMPACT_ATOMS: atom_id res chain seq x y z
N MET A 1 28.02 63.38 2.59
CA MET A 1 28.53 63.00 3.93
C MET A 1 27.72 61.80 4.42
N LEU A 2 28.45 60.75 4.78
CA LEU A 2 28.01 59.39 5.08
C LEU A 2 27.25 59.33 6.42
N ARG A 3 26.17 58.55 6.52
CA ARG A 3 25.78 57.88 7.77
C ARG A 3 24.99 56.61 7.47
N ALA A 4 25.69 55.49 7.61
CA ALA A 4 25.15 54.15 7.61
C ALA A 4 24.35 53.88 8.89
N CYS A 5 23.27 53.12 8.78
CA CYS A 5 22.70 52.36 9.88
C CYS A 5 22.44 50.92 9.41
N LEU A 6 22.69 49.99 10.32
CA LEU A 6 23.05 48.60 10.10
C LEU A 6 21.86 47.64 9.85
N ALA A 7 22.15 46.63 9.01
CA ALA A 7 21.81 45.20 9.06
C ALA A 7 20.68 44.65 9.97
N SER A 8 19.74 43.89 9.36
CA SER A 8 19.26 42.57 9.80
C SER A 8 18.33 41.97 8.72
N MET A 9 18.78 40.98 7.96
CA MET A 9 18.64 39.54 8.20
C MET A 9 17.21 38.97 7.96
N ILE A 10 17.13 38.09 6.94
CA ILE A 10 16.35 36.84 6.89
C ILE A 10 14.83 37.03 6.65
N ALA A 11 14.14 36.36 5.72
CA ALA A 11 14.38 35.08 5.07
C ALA A 11 13.97 35.15 3.59
N ILE A 12 14.78 34.49 2.76
CA ILE A 12 14.35 33.93 1.49
C ILE A 12 13.13 33.06 1.82
N ALA A 13 11.92 33.51 1.45
CA ALA A 13 10.78 32.61 1.36
C ALA A 13 11.09 31.63 0.23
N ALA A 14 11.84 30.58 0.57
CA ALA A 14 11.95 29.40 -0.25
C ALA A 14 10.51 28.92 -0.41
N LEU A 15 9.91 29.24 -1.56
CA LEU A 15 8.81 28.49 -2.12
C LEU A 15 9.28 27.04 -2.04
N MET A 16 8.82 26.33 -1.00
CA MET A 16 8.98 24.90 -0.90
C MET A 16 8.17 24.34 -2.05
N ILE A 17 8.83 24.19 -3.18
CA ILE A 17 8.36 23.36 -4.27
C ILE A 17 8.25 21.99 -3.62
N SER A 18 7.02 21.60 -3.28
CA SER A 18 6.72 20.24 -2.85
C SER A 18 7.23 19.32 -3.94
N ALA A 19 8.35 18.65 -3.69
CA ALA A 19 8.90 17.64 -4.57
C ALA A 19 7.95 16.43 -4.55
N ASN A 20 6.86 16.51 -5.30
CA ASN A 20 5.97 15.37 -5.50
C ASN A 20 6.68 14.43 -6.47
N ALA A 21 7.40 13.45 -5.94
CA ALA A 21 7.92 12.35 -6.76
C ALA A 21 8.33 11.15 -5.89
N PHE A 22 7.37 10.26 -5.58
CA PHE A 22 7.40 8.78 -5.67
C PHE A 22 6.04 8.24 -5.16
N ALA A 23 5.60 7.09 -5.68
CA ALA A 23 4.22 6.63 -5.63
C ALA A 23 3.76 6.18 -4.22
N GLU A 24 2.69 6.79 -3.69
CA GLU A 24 2.16 6.59 -2.33
C GLU A 24 1.75 5.14 -1.99
N CYS A 25 1.58 4.27 -3.00
CA CYS A 25 1.27 2.84 -2.98
C CYS A 25 0.45 2.54 -4.23
N ARG A 26 1.05 1.89 -5.24
CA ARG A 26 0.38 1.53 -6.49
C ARG A 26 0.22 0.02 -6.60
N VAL A 27 -1.03 -0.44 -6.59
CA VAL A 27 -1.36 -1.85 -6.81
C VAL A 27 -1.94 -2.03 -8.20
N THR A 28 -1.35 -2.92 -8.99
CA THR A 28 -1.82 -3.28 -10.33
C THR A 28 -1.97 -4.79 -10.45
N GLY A 29 -2.87 -5.23 -11.32
CA GLY A 29 -3.10 -6.65 -11.55
C GLY A 29 -4.46 -6.93 -12.19
N PRO A 30 -4.77 -8.20 -12.45
CA PRO A 30 -6.08 -8.59 -12.96
C PRO A 30 -7.17 -8.33 -11.90
N LYS A 31 -8.41 -8.18 -12.38
CA LYS A 31 -9.59 -8.29 -11.50
C LYS A 31 -9.67 -9.71 -10.94
N TRP A 32 -10.24 -9.83 -9.75
CA TRP A 32 -10.44 -11.09 -9.07
C TRP A 32 -11.78 -11.08 -8.35
N TYR A 33 -12.35 -12.27 -8.15
CA TYR A 33 -13.64 -12.48 -7.51
C TYR A 33 -13.58 -13.60 -6.48
N LEU A 34 -14.45 -13.53 -5.49
CA LEU A 34 -14.51 -14.54 -4.42
C LEU A 34 -15.21 -15.80 -4.94
N HIS A 35 -16.34 -15.67 -5.64
CA HIS A 35 -17.16 -16.79 -6.09
C HIS A 35 -16.44 -17.74 -7.08
N THR A 36 -15.46 -17.25 -7.83
CA THR A 36 -14.67 -18.04 -8.78
C THR A 36 -13.47 -18.73 -8.14
N ASN A 37 -13.21 -18.48 -6.85
CA ASN A 37 -12.04 -18.97 -6.12
C ASN A 37 -10.69 -18.56 -6.75
N ASP A 38 -10.62 -17.30 -7.19
CA ASP A 38 -9.50 -16.82 -7.99
C ASP A 38 -8.14 -16.94 -7.30
N ARG A 39 -7.11 -17.09 -8.12
CA ARG A 39 -5.71 -16.99 -7.70
C ARG A 39 -5.02 -16.02 -8.64
N VAL A 40 -4.67 -14.85 -8.12
CA VAL A 40 -4.09 -13.78 -8.94
C VAL A 40 -2.79 -13.27 -8.35
N THR A 41 -1.92 -12.78 -9.24
CA THR A 41 -0.73 -12.03 -8.85
C THR A 41 -0.99 -10.54 -9.01
N LEU A 42 -0.77 -9.79 -7.94
CA LEU A 42 -0.86 -8.34 -7.88
C LEU A 42 0.54 -7.75 -7.68
N LYS A 43 0.88 -6.71 -8.43
CA LYS A 43 2.12 -5.96 -8.26
C LYS A 43 1.85 -4.75 -7.37
N ALA A 44 2.59 -4.63 -6.27
CA ALA A 44 2.48 -3.51 -5.34
C ALA A 44 3.80 -2.73 -5.33
N GLU A 45 3.80 -1.55 -5.94
CA GLU A 45 4.95 -0.64 -5.95
C GLU A 45 4.75 0.44 -4.89
N MET A 46 5.76 0.72 -4.09
CA MET A 46 5.66 1.64 -2.95
C MET A 46 7.02 2.23 -2.59
N ASP A 47 7.00 3.28 -1.80
CA ASP A 47 8.19 3.79 -1.13
C ASP A 47 8.42 3.09 0.23
N SER A 48 9.40 3.59 0.99
CA SER A 48 9.71 3.13 2.34
C SER A 48 8.56 3.22 3.36
N GLN A 49 7.48 3.97 3.10
CA GLN A 49 6.33 4.07 4.01
C GLN A 49 5.44 2.82 3.93
N GLY A 50 5.52 2.05 2.84
CA GLY A 50 4.77 0.81 2.67
C GLY A 50 3.49 0.99 1.84
N CYS A 51 2.58 0.03 1.93
CA CYS A 51 1.43 -0.01 1.03
C CYS A 51 0.18 -0.58 1.71
N GLY A 52 -0.91 0.19 1.64
CA GLY A 52 -2.23 -0.21 2.11
C GLY A 52 -3.03 -0.93 1.04
N HIS A 53 -3.64 -2.05 1.39
CA HIS A 53 -4.54 -2.83 0.55
C HIS A 53 -5.90 -2.93 1.22
N SER A 54 -6.86 -2.17 0.71
CA SER A 54 -8.25 -2.23 1.15
C SER A 54 -9.06 -3.09 0.18
N TYR A 55 -9.62 -4.16 0.70
CA TYR A 55 -10.52 -5.05 -0.03
C TYR A 55 -11.93 -4.48 0.08
N GLY A 56 -12.18 -3.47 -0.77
CA GLY A 56 -13.42 -2.72 -0.77
C GLY A 56 -14.63 -3.58 -1.11
N VAL A 57 -15.67 -3.42 -0.30
CA VAL A 57 -17.00 -3.98 -0.50
C VAL A 57 -17.79 -3.08 -1.46
N ALA A 58 -17.58 -3.24 -2.76
CA ALA A 58 -18.49 -2.66 -3.74
C ALA A 58 -19.86 -3.37 -3.62
N GLY A 59 -20.83 -2.73 -2.99
CA GLY A 59 -22.21 -3.23 -2.85
C GLY A 59 -22.36 -4.36 -1.83
N THR A 60 -22.68 -5.56 -2.31
CA THR A 60 -23.10 -6.76 -1.55
C THR A 60 -21.97 -7.66 -1.04
N TRP A 61 -20.71 -7.26 -1.20
CA TRP A 61 -19.58 -8.10 -0.80
C TRP A 61 -19.51 -8.20 0.73
N ARG A 62 -19.38 -9.43 1.26
CA ARG A 62 -19.21 -9.73 2.68
C ARG A 62 -17.93 -10.54 2.85
N MET A 63 -16.99 -10.04 3.64
CA MET A 63 -15.75 -10.73 3.95
C MET A 63 -15.91 -11.54 5.23
N ASP A 64 -15.66 -12.84 5.14
CA ASP A 64 -15.82 -13.80 6.26
C ASP A 64 -14.47 -14.18 6.86
N LYS A 65 -13.43 -14.16 6.02
CA LYS A 65 -12.07 -14.48 6.40
C LYS A 65 -11.13 -13.60 5.61
N LEU A 66 -10.21 -12.98 6.31
CA LEU A 66 -9.10 -12.23 5.72
C LEU A 66 -7.86 -12.58 6.55
N VAL A 67 -6.95 -13.35 5.97
CA VAL A 67 -5.78 -13.87 6.69
C VAL A 67 -4.51 -13.80 5.86
N VAL A 68 -3.38 -13.68 6.53
CA VAL A 68 -2.05 -13.84 5.93
C VAL A 68 -1.78 -15.34 5.78
N MET A 69 -1.72 -15.83 4.55
CA MET A 69 -1.39 -17.23 4.25
C MET A 69 0.12 -17.44 4.12
N LYS A 70 0.84 -16.44 3.61
CA LYS A 70 2.31 -16.40 3.56
C LYS A 70 2.77 -15.00 3.97
N PRO A 71 3.55 -14.85 5.05
CA PRO A 71 4.08 -13.56 5.44
C PRO A 71 5.22 -13.10 4.51
N PRO A 72 5.46 -11.78 4.43
CA PRO A 72 6.63 -11.22 3.75
C PRO A 72 7.95 -11.61 4.44
N SER A 73 9.04 -11.65 3.68
CA SER A 73 10.39 -11.91 4.22
C SER A 73 11.10 -10.62 4.68
N ASN A 74 10.76 -9.49 4.06
CA ASN A 74 11.44 -8.20 4.19
C ASN A 74 10.54 -7.08 4.72
N GLY A 75 9.40 -7.45 5.30
CA GLY A 75 8.49 -6.53 5.98
C GLY A 75 7.56 -7.25 6.93
N GLN A 76 6.45 -6.60 7.27
CA GLN A 76 5.37 -7.14 8.08
C GLN A 76 4.03 -6.75 7.48
N LEU A 77 3.03 -7.63 7.63
CA LEU A 77 1.64 -7.30 7.31
C LEU A 77 0.88 -7.02 8.60
N ARG A 78 0.24 -5.86 8.67
CA ARG A 78 -0.63 -5.48 9.78
C ARG A 78 -2.04 -5.29 9.28
N GLN A 79 -3.00 -5.99 9.87
CA GLN A 79 -4.40 -5.70 9.61
C GLN A 79 -4.76 -4.41 10.37
N ILE A 80 -5.15 -3.37 9.64
CA ILE A 80 -5.44 -2.04 10.20
C ILE A 80 -6.94 -1.68 10.10
N GLY A 81 -7.75 -2.61 9.62
CA GLY A 81 -9.20 -2.51 9.56
C GLY A 81 -9.81 -3.86 9.23
N GLU A 82 -11.14 -3.96 9.22
CA GLU A 82 -11.84 -5.23 8.96
C GLU A 82 -11.44 -5.84 7.61
N VAL A 83 -11.26 -5.00 6.60
CA VAL A 83 -10.93 -5.41 5.22
C VAL A 83 -9.65 -4.77 4.69
N THR A 84 -8.78 -4.27 5.58
CA THR A 84 -7.57 -3.53 5.18
C THR A 84 -6.33 -4.14 5.80
N PHE A 85 -5.38 -4.51 4.94
CA PHE A 85 -4.01 -4.83 5.33
C PHE A 85 -3.07 -3.70 4.96
N TYR A 86 -2.03 -3.51 5.76
CA TYR A 86 -0.92 -2.60 5.47
C TYR A 86 0.38 -3.40 5.50
N TYR A 87 1.12 -3.36 4.41
CA TYR A 87 2.48 -3.88 4.36
C TYR A 87 3.46 -2.79 4.81
N ILE A 88 4.31 -3.13 5.77
CA ILE A 88 5.33 -2.25 6.36
C ILE A 88 6.69 -2.85 6.03
N PRO A 89 7.49 -2.25 5.13
CA PRO A 89 8.86 -2.69 4.86
C PRO A 89 9.72 -2.65 6.13
N LYS A 90 10.73 -3.52 6.22
CA LYS A 90 11.80 -3.34 7.21
C LYS A 90 12.52 -2.02 6.93
N ALA A 91 12.95 -1.33 7.98
CA ALA A 91 13.68 -0.08 7.84
C ALA A 91 14.92 -0.25 6.92
N GLY A 92 15.03 0.62 5.92
CA GLY A 92 16.12 0.59 4.93
C GLY A 92 16.02 -0.49 3.86
N PHE A 93 14.97 -1.32 3.87
CA PHE A 93 14.75 -2.30 2.82
C PHE A 93 14.38 -1.62 1.49
N ARG A 94 15.05 -2.05 0.41
CA ARG A 94 14.74 -1.74 -0.98
C ARG A 94 14.84 -3.01 -1.81
N GLY A 95 13.98 -3.13 -2.82
CA GLY A 95 13.88 -4.32 -3.65
C GLY A 95 12.55 -5.04 -3.49
N THR A 96 12.52 -6.33 -3.81
CA THR A 96 11.27 -7.09 -3.93
C THR A 96 10.97 -7.97 -2.72
N ASP A 97 9.68 -8.09 -2.41
CA ASP A 97 9.15 -9.00 -1.41
C ASP A 97 7.90 -9.72 -1.94
N ASN A 98 7.52 -10.82 -1.30
CA ASN A 98 6.38 -11.61 -1.71
C ASN A 98 5.59 -12.15 -0.52
N TYR A 99 4.29 -11.92 -0.54
CA TYR A 99 3.37 -12.40 0.48
C TYR A 99 2.03 -12.79 -0.16
N VAL A 100 1.27 -13.61 0.56
CA VAL A 100 -0.02 -14.10 0.06
C VAL A 100 -1.11 -13.84 1.08
N LEU A 101 -2.16 -13.17 0.62
CA LEU A 101 -3.39 -12.95 1.36
C LEU A 101 -4.47 -13.91 0.88
N TYR A 102 -5.22 -14.46 1.82
CA TYR A 102 -6.32 -15.37 1.56
C TYR A 102 -7.61 -14.78 2.10
N ILE A 103 -8.56 -14.58 1.19
CA ILE A 103 -9.80 -13.85 1.45
C ILE A 103 -10.96 -14.78 1.11
N CYS A 104 -11.86 -15.02 2.05
CA CYS A 104 -13.11 -15.75 1.80
C CYS A 104 -14.30 -14.87 2.13
N GLY A 105 -15.39 -15.11 1.41
CA GLY A 105 -16.62 -14.41 1.68
C GLY A 105 -17.66 -14.67 0.62
N LYS A 106 -18.52 -13.68 0.44
CA LYS A 106 -19.56 -13.65 -0.57
C LYS A 106 -19.42 -12.37 -1.39
N ASP A 107 -19.45 -12.48 -2.69
CA ASP A 107 -19.63 -11.36 -3.60
C ASP A 107 -21.04 -11.40 -4.22
N THR A 108 -21.30 -10.53 -5.20
CA THR A 108 -22.60 -10.43 -5.87
C THR A 108 -23.06 -11.72 -6.53
N TRP A 109 -22.13 -12.60 -6.94
CA TRP A 109 -22.43 -13.79 -7.76
C TRP A 109 -22.31 -15.10 -6.99
N GLY A 110 -21.74 -15.10 -5.79
CA GLY A 110 -21.66 -16.31 -4.99
C GLY A 110 -20.70 -16.20 -3.83
N SER A 111 -20.40 -17.34 -3.23
CA SER A 111 -19.44 -17.45 -2.13
C SER A 111 -18.22 -18.23 -2.57
N GLY A 112 -17.06 -17.88 -2.01
CA GLY A 112 -15.81 -18.55 -2.31
C GLY A 112 -14.63 -17.81 -1.70
N CYS A 113 -13.43 -18.17 -2.16
CA CYS A 113 -12.19 -17.63 -1.60
C CYS A 113 -11.14 -17.29 -2.66
N ALA A 114 -10.63 -16.06 -2.64
CA ALA A 114 -9.53 -15.62 -3.48
C ALA A 114 -8.17 -15.74 -2.76
N ARG A 115 -7.13 -16.09 -3.52
CA ARG A 115 -5.71 -16.02 -3.12
C ARG A 115 -5.02 -14.92 -3.90
N LEU A 116 -4.54 -13.92 -3.19
CA LEU A 116 -3.85 -12.77 -3.77
C LEU A 116 -2.37 -12.88 -3.46
N ASN A 117 -1.58 -13.20 -4.48
CA ASN A 117 -0.13 -13.21 -4.41
C ASN A 117 0.38 -11.80 -4.71
N TYR A 118 1.01 -11.15 -3.74
CA TYR A 118 1.59 -9.83 -3.92
C TYR A 118 3.07 -9.94 -4.27
N GLU A 119 3.45 -9.34 -5.38
CA GLU A 119 4.83 -9.01 -5.74
C GLU A 119 5.06 -7.55 -5.35
N ALA A 120 5.63 -7.33 -4.17
CA ALA A 120 5.89 -6.00 -3.64
C ALA A 120 7.26 -5.50 -4.09
N THR A 121 7.36 -4.26 -4.53
CA THR A 121 8.61 -3.56 -4.86
C THR A 121 8.69 -2.28 -4.03
N VAL A 122 9.76 -2.16 -3.25
CA VAL A 122 10.06 -0.99 -2.41
C VAL A 122 11.24 -0.23 -3.02
N ASP A 123 11.01 1.03 -3.42
CA ASP A 123 12.00 1.93 -4.02
C ASP A 123 12.56 2.96 -3.01
#